data_AF-A0A357ED25-F1
#
_entry.id   AF-A0A357ED25-F1
#
_cell.length_a   1.000
_cell.length_b   1.000
_cell.length_c   1.000
_cell.angle_alpha   90.00
_cell.angle_beta   90.00
_cell.angle_gamma   90.00
#
_symmetry.space_group_name_H-M   'P 1'
#
loop_
_entity.id
_entity.type
_entity.pdbx_description
1 polymer ?
#
loop_
_entity_poly.entity_id
_entity_poly.type
_entity_poly.pdbx_seq_one_letter_code
_entity_poly.pdbx_strand_id
1 'polypeptide(L)'
;RFMPHQMATFGDRLVFSNGIIILGFFACLLLVVFEGDTHALIPLYAIGVFLSFTLSQAGMVKQWLVKKGTHWQTKLIVNGVGAVTTGIATIIIASTKFMQGAWIVFLLITVLLLMFQGIRSHYKAVSEQIALDRRGERPPLPRRNIVIIPVSGMNRAVVRALDYARSRPGEIRAVFIDVDPEESAKVKIQWAQWGGGVNLIALSSPYRSVLGSLLDYVEEVLEKDQNTWVTVVIPEILPARWWQNILHNQRAFMLKASLLFKERVILIDVPYHLTR
;
A
#
# COMPACT_ATOMS: atom_id res chain seq x y z
N ARG A 1 12.96 -10.54 4.85
CA ARG A 1 13.16 -9.17 4.33
C ARG A 1 12.95 -8.21 5.50
N PHE A 2 13.86 -7.27 5.77
CA PHE A 2 13.83 -6.47 7.03
C PHE A 2 13.40 -5.01 6.85
N MET A 3 13.29 -4.51 5.61
CA MET A 3 12.81 -3.16 5.30
C MET A 3 11.57 -3.19 4.40
N PRO A 4 10.73 -2.14 4.43
CA PRO A 4 9.59 -1.99 3.54
C PRO A 4 9.99 -2.02 2.06
N HIS A 5 9.12 -2.58 1.22
CA HIS A 5 9.38 -2.68 -0.22
C HIS A 5 9.62 -1.31 -0.89
N GLN A 6 8.92 -0.27 -0.41
CA GLN A 6 9.03 1.10 -0.90
C GLN A 6 10.43 1.72 -0.71
N MET A 7 11.27 1.18 0.19
CA MET A 7 12.66 1.64 0.36
C MET A 7 13.62 1.01 -0.66
N ALA A 8 13.22 -0.08 -1.31
CA ALA A 8 14.02 -0.74 -2.34
C ALA A 8 13.69 -0.24 -3.76
N THR A 9 12.71 0.66 -3.90
CA THR A 9 12.29 1.22 -5.18
C THR A 9 13.27 2.34 -5.56
N PHE A 10 14.04 2.13 -6.63
CA PHE A 10 14.84 3.19 -7.23
C PHE A 10 13.89 4.19 -7.90
N GLY A 11 14.01 5.48 -7.57
CA GLY A 11 13.33 6.52 -8.36
C GLY A 11 14.03 6.72 -9.71
N ASP A 12 13.42 7.50 -10.60
CA ASP A 12 13.91 7.75 -11.97
C ASP A 12 15.32 8.34 -12.06
N ARG A 13 15.85 8.89 -10.95
CA ARG A 13 17.22 9.40 -10.84
C ARG A 13 18.19 8.45 -10.14
N LEU A 14 17.82 7.19 -9.92
CA LEU A 14 18.59 6.19 -9.14
C LEU A 14 18.87 6.62 -7.68
N VAL A 15 18.18 7.65 -7.19
CA VAL A 15 18.27 8.14 -5.80
C VAL A 15 17.10 7.58 -5.00
N PHE A 16 17.38 7.10 -3.79
CA PHE A 16 16.36 6.67 -2.83
C PHE A 16 15.60 7.89 -2.27
N SER A 17 14.61 8.39 -3.01
CA SER A 17 13.81 9.56 -2.62
C SER A 17 13.19 9.39 -1.23
N ASN A 18 12.61 8.22 -0.96
CA ASN A 18 12.06 7.88 0.36
C ASN A 18 13.14 7.86 1.46
N GLY A 19 14.36 7.42 1.13
CA GLY A 19 15.47 7.39 2.07
C GLY A 19 15.91 8.80 2.50
N ILE A 20 15.98 9.75 1.55
CA ILE A 20 16.34 11.15 1.82
C ILE A 20 15.27 11.81 2.69
N ILE A 21 13.99 11.63 2.37
CA ILE A 21 12.89 12.22 3.14
C ILE A 21 12.91 11.71 4.58
N ILE A 22 13.06 10.39 4.76
CA ILE A 22 13.13 9.77 6.09
C ILE A 22 14.36 10.28 6.86
N LEU A 23 15.53 10.31 6.23
CA LEU A 23 16.76 10.80 6.86
C LEU A 23 16.64 12.27 7.26
N GLY A 24 16.09 13.11 6.38
CA GLY A 24 15.84 14.53 6.64
C GLY A 24 14.86 14.73 7.78
N PHE A 25 13.75 13.98 7.81
CA PHE A 25 12.80 14.01 8.91
C PHE A 25 13.45 13.66 10.25
N PHE A 26 14.22 12.57 10.32
CA PHE A 26 14.90 12.17 11.56
C PHE A 26 16.02 13.13 11.96
N ALA A 27 16.73 13.72 11.00
CA ALA A 27 17.73 14.76 11.28
C ALA A 27 17.08 16.01 11.90
N CYS A 28 15.97 16.49 11.32
CA CYS A 28 15.19 17.59 11.88
C CYS A 28 14.63 17.24 13.27
N LEU A 29 14.09 16.03 13.44
CA LEU A 29 13.56 15.56 14.72
C LEU A 29 14.64 15.56 15.81
N LEU A 30 15.84 15.07 15.50
CA LEU A 30 16.98 15.09 16.44
C LEU A 30 17.38 16.53 16.79
N LEU A 31 17.47 17.43 15.81
CA LEU A 31 17.80 18.85 16.08
C LEU A 31 16.77 19.51 17.00
N VAL A 32 15.48 19.23 16.83
CA VAL A 32 14.42 19.77 17.70
C VAL A 32 14.49 19.17 19.11
N VAL A 33 14.66 17.86 19.23
CA VAL A 33 14.71 17.15 20.53
C VAL A 33 15.91 17.56 21.37
N PHE A 34 17.06 17.79 20.73
CA PHE A 34 18.29 18.21 21.40
C PHE A 34 18.49 19.74 21.41
N GLU A 35 17.48 20.52 20.98
CA GLU A 35 17.53 21.99 20.92
C GLU A 35 18.75 22.54 20.15
N GLY A 36 19.28 21.77 19.20
CA GLY A 36 20.50 22.10 18.46
C GLY A 36 21.81 21.98 19.26
N ASP A 37 21.79 21.42 20.48
CA ASP A 37 23.00 21.26 21.29
C ASP A 37 23.93 20.16 20.74
N THR A 38 25.03 20.61 20.13
CA THR A 38 26.07 19.71 19.60
C THR A 38 26.73 18.85 20.68
N HIS A 39 26.80 19.30 21.94
CA HIS A 39 27.41 18.51 23.02
C HIS A 39 26.61 17.25 23.34
N ALA A 40 25.29 17.28 23.19
CA ALA A 40 24.41 16.12 23.38
C ALA A 40 24.36 15.22 22.12
N LEU A 41 24.53 15.80 20.93
CA LEU A 41 24.50 15.07 19.65
C LEU A 41 25.79 14.27 19.37
N ILE A 42 26.96 14.77 19.78
CA ILE A 42 28.25 14.11 19.52
C ILE A 42 28.32 12.69 20.10
N PRO A 43 27.94 12.43 21.38
CA PRO A 43 27.91 11.07 21.93
C PRO A 43 26.95 10.13 21.20
N LEU A 44 25.79 10.63 20.76
CA LEU A 44 24.79 9.85 20.02
C LEU A 44 25.39 9.31 18.71
N TYR A 45 26.05 10.19 17.95
CA TYR A 45 26.77 9.84 16.73
C TYR A 45 27.92 8.86 17.01
N ALA A 46 28.75 9.15 18.02
CA ALA A 46 29.92 8.36 18.33
C ALA A 46 29.56 6.90 18.65
N ILE A 47 28.51 6.66 19.44
CA ILE A 47 28.04 5.30 19.75
C ILE A 47 27.59 4.59 18.47
N GLY A 48 26.84 5.24 17.59
CA GLY A 48 26.40 4.63 16.33
C GLY A 48 27.56 4.24 15.42
N VAL A 49 28.58 5.10 15.30
CA VAL A 49 29.76 4.86 14.48
C VAL A 49 30.64 3.77 15.06
N PHE A 50 31.00 3.85 16.35
CA PHE A 50 31.86 2.86 16.99
C PHE A 50 31.16 1.50 17.08
N LEU A 51 29.84 1.45 17.29
CA LEU A 51 29.10 0.19 17.22
C LEU A 51 29.13 -0.40 15.80
N SER A 52 28.95 0.43 14.77
CA SER A 52 29.02 -0.01 13.38
C SER A 52 30.41 -0.54 13.01
N PHE A 53 31.47 0.13 13.46
CA PHE A 53 32.84 -0.34 13.30
C PHE A 53 33.09 -1.64 14.07
N THR A 54 32.66 -1.73 15.33
CA THR A 54 32.82 -2.95 16.13
C THR A 54 32.14 -4.14 15.45
N LEU A 55 30.89 -3.97 14.99
CA LEU A 55 30.14 -5.02 14.27
C LEU A 55 30.78 -5.37 12.93
N SER A 56 31.27 -4.39 12.17
CA SER A 56 31.96 -4.61 10.89
C SER A 56 33.26 -5.39 11.09
N GLN A 57 34.10 -4.97 12.04
CA GLN A 57 35.37 -5.62 12.36
C GLN A 57 35.15 -7.04 12.89
N ALA A 58 34.20 -7.24 13.81
CA ALA A 58 33.83 -8.56 14.30
C ALA A 58 33.28 -9.46 13.18
N GLY A 59 32.47 -8.91 12.27
CA GLY A 59 31.97 -9.60 11.08
C GLY A 59 33.11 -10.05 10.15
N MET A 60 34.10 -9.18 9.93
CA MET A 60 35.29 -9.51 9.15
C MET A 60 36.14 -10.59 9.82
N VAL A 61 36.33 -10.56 11.14
CA VAL A 61 37.01 -11.62 11.90
C VAL A 61 36.32 -12.97 11.65
N LYS A 62 35.00 -13.03 11.80
CA LYS A 62 34.21 -14.25 11.49
C LYS A 62 34.39 -14.68 10.03
N GLN A 63 34.37 -13.74 9.09
CA GLN A 63 34.55 -14.05 7.68
C GLN A 63 35.93 -14.65 7.38
N TRP A 64 37.01 -14.14 7.98
CA TRP A 64 38.36 -14.67 7.79
C TRP A 64 38.54 -16.05 8.44
N LEU A 65 37.89 -16.29 9.58
CA LEU A 65 37.86 -17.61 10.22
C LEU A 65 37.16 -18.68 9.36
N VAL A 66 36.12 -18.29 8.61
CA VAL A 66 35.35 -19.21 7.77
C VAL A 66 35.99 -19.41 6.39
N LYS A 67 36.37 -18.34 5.67
CA LYS A 67 36.84 -18.44 4.27
C LYS A 67 38.34 -18.72 4.12
N LYS A 68 39.17 -18.41 5.13
CA LYS A 68 40.62 -18.66 5.19
C LYS A 68 41.40 -18.44 3.88
N GLY A 69 41.22 -17.27 3.25
CA GLY A 69 41.92 -16.89 2.01
C GLY A 69 43.39 -16.45 2.22
N THR A 70 44.02 -15.92 1.18
CA THR A 70 45.42 -15.45 1.24
C THR A 70 45.61 -14.35 2.28
N HIS A 71 46.66 -14.46 3.11
CA HIS A 71 46.96 -13.56 4.23
C HIS A 71 45.85 -13.45 5.30
N TRP A 72 45.03 -14.49 5.47
CA TRP A 72 43.90 -14.45 6.43
C TRP A 72 44.34 -14.24 7.88
N GLN A 73 45.51 -14.74 8.30
CA GLN A 73 46.00 -14.58 9.67
C GLN A 73 46.31 -13.12 10.00
N THR A 74 47.04 -12.42 9.12
CA THR A 74 47.34 -10.99 9.30
C THR A 74 46.07 -10.15 9.30
N LYS A 75 45.15 -10.42 8.37
CA LYS A 75 43.85 -9.71 8.30
C LYS A 75 42.97 -10.01 9.50
N LEU A 76 43.04 -11.22 10.05
CA LEU A 76 42.33 -11.59 11.27
C LEU A 76 42.87 -10.83 12.48
N ILE A 77 44.20 -10.73 12.63
CA ILE A 77 44.81 -9.98 13.74
C ILE A 77 44.44 -8.50 13.64
N VAL A 78 44.58 -7.89 12.46
CA VAL A 78 44.25 -6.47 12.25
C VAL A 78 42.78 -6.19 12.57
N ASN A 79 41.86 -6.98 12.02
CA ASN A 79 40.43 -6.79 12.29
C ASN A 79 40.07 -7.16 13.73
N GLY A 80 40.77 -8.11 14.34
CA GLY A 80 40.58 -8.52 15.74
C GLY A 80 40.98 -7.41 16.72
N VAL A 81 42.17 -6.82 16.53
CA VAL A 81 42.61 -5.64 17.29
C VAL A 81 41.63 -4.48 17.06
N GLY A 82 41.22 -4.25 15.81
CA GLY A 82 40.21 -3.25 15.48
C GLY A 82 38.90 -3.46 16.25
N ALA A 83 38.37 -4.68 16.27
CA ALA A 83 37.14 -5.04 16.98
C ALA A 83 37.26 -4.84 18.50
N VAL A 84 38.40 -5.22 19.10
CA VAL A 84 38.64 -5.03 20.55
C VAL A 84 38.74 -3.54 20.88
N THR A 85 39.56 -2.78 20.16
CA THR A 85 39.75 -1.34 20.42
C THR A 85 38.46 -0.56 20.24
N THR A 86 37.72 -0.81 19.14
CA THR A 86 36.43 -0.14 18.89
C THR A 86 35.34 -0.59 19.86
N GLY A 87 35.35 -1.86 20.28
CA GLY A 87 34.45 -2.37 21.32
C GLY A 87 34.68 -1.72 22.67
N ILE A 88 35.95 -1.60 23.09
CA ILE A 88 36.33 -0.89 24.33
C ILE A 88 35.90 0.57 24.25
N ALA A 89 36.19 1.26 23.13
CA ALA A 89 35.76 2.65 22.93
C ALA A 89 34.23 2.79 23.03
N THR A 90 33.47 1.87 22.42
CA THR A 90 32.00 1.85 22.49
C THR A 90 31.53 1.72 23.95
N ILE A 91 32.12 0.81 24.73
CA ILE A 91 31.77 0.59 26.14
C ILE A 91 32.12 1.82 27.00
N ILE A 92 33.29 2.43 26.78
CA ILE A 92 33.70 3.64 27.51
C ILE A 92 32.75 4.78 27.21
N ILE A 93 32.44 5.04 25.94
CA ILE A 93 31.53 6.13 25.54
C ILE A 93 30.12 5.86 26.07
N ALA A 94 29.62 4.63 25.93
CA ALA A 94 28.29 4.24 26.41
C ALA A 94 28.14 4.41 27.93
N SER A 95 29.17 4.06 28.71
CA SER A 95 29.14 4.18 30.17
C SER A 95 29.34 5.62 30.64
N THR A 96 30.35 6.33 30.12
CA THR A 96 30.68 7.70 30.56
C THR A 96 29.66 8.74 30.13
N LYS A 97 29.02 8.55 28.97
CA LYS A 97 28.02 9.48 28.41
C LYS A 97 26.59 9.00 28.61
N PHE A 98 26.37 7.96 29.42
CA PHE A 98 25.04 7.41 29.70
C PHE A 98 24.04 8.49 30.15
N MET A 99 24.44 9.29 31.14
CA MET A 99 23.63 10.38 31.70
C MET A 99 23.48 11.58 30.76
N GLN A 100 24.31 11.69 29.72
CA GLN A 100 24.31 12.80 28.74
C GLN A 100 23.48 12.47 27.49
N GLY A 101 22.65 11.41 27.53
CA GLY A 101 21.73 11.05 26.45
C GLY A 101 22.12 9.82 25.64
N ALA A 102 23.23 9.14 25.96
CA ALA A 102 23.62 7.90 25.28
C ALA A 102 22.58 6.77 25.40
N TRP A 103 21.75 6.79 26.46
CA TRP A 103 20.64 5.84 26.63
C TRP A 103 19.63 5.88 25.46
N ILE A 104 19.48 7.03 24.79
CA ILE A 104 18.59 7.20 23.62
C ILE A 104 19.04 6.31 22.46
N VAL A 105 20.35 6.12 22.25
CA VAL A 105 20.86 5.25 21.19
C VAL A 105 20.44 3.80 21.42
N PHE A 106 20.54 3.31 22.66
CA PHE A 106 20.14 1.95 23.00
C PHE A 106 18.64 1.74 22.80
N LEU A 107 17.83 2.71 23.24
CA LEU A 107 16.39 2.70 22.99
C LEU A 107 16.08 2.67 21.49
N LEU A 108 16.70 3.57 20.72
CA LEU A 108 16.50 3.69 19.28
C LEU A 108 16.88 2.40 18.54
N ILE A 109 18.04 1.83 18.84
CA ILE A 109 18.49 0.54 18.26
C ILE A 109 17.51 -0.57 18.61
N THR A 110 17.03 -0.62 19.86
CA THR A 110 16.08 -1.65 20.30
C THR A 110 14.76 -1.54 19.53
N VAL A 111 14.21 -0.32 19.42
CA VAL A 111 12.99 -0.06 18.66
C VAL A 111 13.16 -0.42 17.18
N LEU A 112 14.29 -0.03 16.56
CA LEU A 112 14.59 -0.38 15.17
C LEU A 112 14.71 -1.89 14.95
N LEU A 113 15.35 -2.61 15.88
CA LEU A 113 15.46 -4.08 15.80
C LEU A 113 14.09 -4.75 15.90
N LEU A 114 13.26 -4.34 16.86
CA LEU A 114 11.88 -4.85 16.99
C LEU A 114 11.05 -4.55 15.75
N MET A 115 11.15 -3.33 15.22
CA MET A 115 10.49 -2.92 13.97
C MET A 115 10.93 -3.80 12.80
N PHE A 116 12.24 -3.99 12.59
CA PHE A 116 12.76 -4.85 11.52
C PHE A 116 12.33 -6.31 11.66
N GLN A 117 12.28 -6.84 12.88
CA GLN A 117 11.77 -8.18 13.15
C GLN A 117 10.27 -8.30 12.86
N GLY A 118 9.47 -7.32 13.28
CA GLY A 118 8.03 -7.24 12.98
C GLY A 118 7.76 -7.21 11.48
N ILE A 119 8.48 -6.35 10.74
CA ILE A 119 8.41 -6.27 9.27
C ILE A 119 8.75 -7.63 8.63
N ARG A 120 9.82 -8.28 9.09
CA ARG A 120 10.22 -9.60 8.55
C ARG A 120 9.16 -10.66 8.80
N SER A 121 8.61 -10.71 10.01
CA SER A 121 7.57 -11.67 10.39
C SER A 121 6.32 -11.47 9.54
N HIS A 122 5.87 -10.22 9.39
CA HIS A 122 4.74 -9.87 8.55
C HIS A 122 4.94 -10.30 7.09
N TYR A 123 6.08 -9.97 6.48
CA TYR A 123 6.36 -10.40 5.11
C TYR A 123 6.44 -11.92 4.94
N LYS A 124 6.93 -12.64 5.97
CA LYS A 124 6.94 -14.10 5.94
C LYS A 124 5.52 -14.66 6.00
N ALA A 125 4.68 -14.17 6.90
CA ALA A 125 3.27 -14.57 7.01
C ALA A 125 2.50 -14.31 5.70
N VAL A 126 2.67 -13.14 5.09
CA VAL A 126 2.05 -12.82 3.78
C VAL A 126 2.57 -13.74 2.67
N SER A 127 3.88 -13.98 2.63
CA SER A 127 4.47 -14.88 1.62
C SER A 127 4.00 -16.32 1.77
N GLU A 128 3.75 -16.77 2.99
CA GLU A 128 3.22 -18.12 3.27
C GLU A 128 1.75 -18.22 2.88
N GLN A 129 0.96 -17.15 3.06
CA GLN A 129 -0.46 -17.13 2.69
C GLN A 129 -0.71 -17.05 1.17
N ILE A 130 0.19 -16.43 0.41
CA ILE A 130 0.04 -16.27 -1.06
C ILE A 130 0.85 -17.33 -1.82
N ALA A 131 1.74 -18.07 -1.15
CA ALA A 131 2.50 -19.14 -1.80
C ALA A 131 1.56 -20.21 -2.34
N LEU A 132 1.68 -20.49 -3.64
CA LEU A 132 0.99 -21.62 -4.26
C LEU A 132 1.51 -22.91 -3.61
N ASP A 133 0.60 -23.72 -3.07
CA ASP A 133 0.98 -25.05 -2.59
C ASP A 133 1.46 -25.88 -3.78
N ARG A 134 2.68 -26.40 -3.70
CA ARG A 134 3.26 -27.27 -4.74
C ARG A 134 2.48 -28.58 -4.90
N ARG A 135 1.58 -28.91 -3.98
CA ARG A 135 0.78 -30.14 -3.97
C ARG A 135 -0.72 -29.95 -4.19
N GLY A 136 -1.24 -28.72 -4.27
CA GLY A 136 -2.68 -28.50 -4.11
C GLY A 136 -3.31 -27.62 -5.16
N GLU A 137 -4.22 -28.22 -5.91
CA GLU A 137 -5.30 -27.58 -6.69
C GLU A 137 -4.92 -26.95 -8.04
N ARG A 138 -5.47 -27.54 -9.11
CA ARG A 138 -5.53 -26.90 -10.43
C ARG A 138 -6.41 -25.65 -10.32
N PRO A 139 -6.14 -24.60 -11.11
CA PRO A 139 -6.97 -23.41 -11.11
C PRO A 139 -8.44 -23.79 -11.34
N PRO A 140 -9.38 -23.23 -10.56
CA PRO A 140 -10.79 -23.52 -10.72
C PRO A 140 -11.26 -23.12 -12.11
N LEU A 141 -12.30 -23.79 -12.61
CA LEU A 141 -12.93 -23.42 -13.87
C LEU A 141 -13.47 -21.98 -13.81
N PRO A 142 -13.53 -21.27 -14.96
CA PRO A 142 -14.10 -19.93 -15.02
C PRO A 142 -15.53 -19.93 -14.47
N ARG A 143 -15.74 -19.11 -13.45
CA ARG A 143 -17.06 -18.85 -12.87
C ARG A 143 -17.85 -17.87 -13.73
N ARG A 144 -19.18 -17.91 -13.64
CA ARG A 144 -20.05 -16.91 -14.26
C ARG A 144 -19.72 -15.52 -13.69
N ASN A 145 -19.84 -14.48 -14.51
CA ASN A 145 -19.58 -13.10 -14.11
C ASN A 145 -20.79 -12.23 -14.42
N ILE A 146 -21.30 -11.52 -13.41
CA ILE A 146 -22.36 -10.51 -13.55
C ILE A 146 -21.69 -9.14 -13.49
N VAL A 147 -21.87 -8.34 -14.54
CA VAL A 147 -21.32 -7.00 -14.62
C VAL A 147 -22.39 -6.01 -14.17
N ILE A 148 -22.12 -5.29 -13.09
CA ILE A 148 -23.00 -4.26 -12.53
C ILE A 148 -22.41 -2.88 -12.86
N ILE A 149 -23.22 -2.01 -13.44
CA ILE A 149 -22.84 -0.62 -13.72
C ILE A 149 -23.71 0.29 -12.86
N PRO A 150 -23.18 0.94 -11.81
CA PRO A 150 -23.94 1.93 -11.08
C PRO A 150 -24.11 3.18 -11.93
N VAL A 151 -25.36 3.61 -12.08
CA VAL A 151 -25.75 4.76 -12.89
C VAL A 151 -26.52 5.73 -12.01
N SER A 152 -26.09 6.99 -11.97
CA SER A 152 -26.84 8.09 -11.34
C SER A 152 -27.57 8.97 -12.37
N GLY A 153 -27.23 8.83 -13.65
CA GLY A 153 -27.86 9.54 -14.77
C GLY A 153 -27.12 9.24 -16.07
N MET A 154 -27.72 9.59 -17.21
CA MET A 154 -27.10 9.33 -18.50
C MET A 154 -26.06 10.41 -18.84
N ASN A 155 -24.81 10.02 -19.01
CA ASN A 155 -23.73 10.92 -19.39
C ASN A 155 -22.66 10.20 -20.23
N ARG A 156 -21.69 10.95 -20.76
CA ARG A 156 -20.63 10.40 -21.62
C ARG A 156 -19.73 9.37 -20.91
N ALA A 157 -19.53 9.49 -19.61
CA ALA A 157 -18.76 8.53 -18.84
C ALA A 157 -19.51 7.19 -18.72
N VAL A 158 -20.83 7.23 -18.50
CA VAL A 158 -21.70 6.05 -18.48
C VAL A 158 -21.77 5.38 -19.85
N VAL A 159 -21.89 6.15 -20.94
CA VAL A 159 -21.83 5.60 -22.31
C VAL A 159 -20.51 4.85 -22.54
N ARG A 160 -19.37 5.43 -22.12
CA ARG A 160 -18.07 4.78 -22.25
C ARG A 160 -17.95 3.52 -21.39
N ALA A 161 -18.50 3.54 -20.17
CA ALA A 161 -18.54 2.37 -19.31
C ALA A 161 -19.43 1.26 -19.88
N LEU A 162 -20.57 1.60 -20.49
CA LEU A 162 -21.44 0.67 -21.20
C LEU A 162 -20.74 0.04 -22.41
N ASP A 163 -20.03 0.84 -23.19
CA ASP A 163 -19.24 0.35 -24.34
C ASP A 163 -18.20 -0.70 -23.89
N TYR A 164 -17.44 -0.38 -22.83
CA TYR A 164 -16.49 -1.32 -22.23
C TYR A 164 -17.17 -2.59 -21.67
N ALA A 165 -18.28 -2.43 -20.94
CA ALA A 165 -18.98 -3.56 -20.35
C ALA A 165 -19.52 -4.50 -21.44
N ARG A 166 -20.07 -3.95 -22.53
CA ARG A 166 -20.60 -4.70 -23.68
C ARG A 166 -19.52 -5.40 -24.49
N SER A 167 -18.27 -4.96 -24.40
CA SER A 167 -17.15 -5.63 -25.08
C SER A 167 -16.77 -6.96 -24.44
N ARG A 168 -17.34 -7.31 -23.28
CA ARG A 168 -17.06 -8.54 -22.54
C ARG A 168 -18.28 -9.46 -22.53
N PRO A 169 -18.10 -10.79 -22.71
CA PRO A 169 -19.21 -11.73 -22.59
C PRO A 169 -19.67 -11.80 -21.13
N GLY A 170 -20.97 -11.72 -20.90
CA GLY A 170 -21.55 -11.81 -19.57
C GLY A 170 -22.92 -11.17 -19.47
N GLU A 171 -23.54 -11.32 -18.31
CA GLU A 171 -24.78 -10.65 -18.00
C GLU A 171 -24.48 -9.24 -17.47
N ILE A 172 -24.96 -8.22 -18.18
CA ILE A 172 -24.74 -6.81 -17.82
C ILE A 172 -26.03 -6.24 -17.24
N ARG A 173 -25.93 -5.64 -16.06
CA ARG A 173 -27.03 -5.01 -15.34
C ARG A 173 -26.64 -3.58 -15.01
N ALA A 174 -27.36 -2.61 -15.54
CA ALA A 174 -27.23 -1.24 -15.10
C ALA A 174 -28.13 -1.02 -13.89
N VAL A 175 -27.56 -0.54 -12.80
CA VAL A 175 -28.28 -0.31 -11.55
C VAL A 175 -28.42 1.19 -11.37
N PHE A 176 -29.65 1.67 -11.48
CA PHE A 176 -30.00 3.05 -11.24
C PHE A 176 -30.77 3.15 -9.94
N ILE A 177 -30.42 4.14 -9.11
CA ILE A 177 -31.03 4.32 -7.81
C ILE A 177 -32.00 5.48 -7.89
N ASP A 178 -33.28 5.16 -7.78
CA ASP A 178 -34.40 6.08 -7.88
C ASP A 178 -34.50 6.87 -6.57
N VAL A 179 -34.11 8.14 -6.65
CA VAL A 179 -34.14 9.12 -5.54
C VAL A 179 -35.25 10.16 -5.75
N ASP A 180 -35.54 10.48 -7.01
CA ASP A 180 -36.52 11.48 -7.43
C ASP A 180 -37.30 10.95 -8.65
N PRO A 181 -38.63 10.75 -8.54
CA PRO A 181 -39.46 10.26 -9.62
C PRO A 181 -39.36 11.04 -10.94
N GLU A 182 -39.17 12.36 -10.89
CA GLU A 182 -39.09 13.19 -12.11
C GLU A 182 -37.77 12.97 -12.87
N GLU A 183 -36.64 12.96 -12.16
CA GLU A 183 -35.33 12.68 -12.76
C GLU A 183 -35.24 11.22 -13.24
N SER A 184 -35.83 10.30 -12.49
CA SER A 184 -35.88 8.88 -12.86
C SER A 184 -36.62 8.63 -14.18
N ALA A 185 -37.68 9.38 -14.46
CA ALA A 185 -38.37 9.31 -15.74
C ALA A 185 -37.47 9.77 -16.91
N LYS A 186 -36.73 10.88 -16.74
CA LYS A 186 -35.77 11.37 -17.75
C LYS A 186 -34.68 10.35 -18.02
N VAL A 187 -34.11 9.76 -16.97
CA VAL A 187 -33.06 8.74 -17.10
C VAL A 187 -33.57 7.50 -17.82
N LYS A 188 -34.78 7.02 -17.53
CA LYS A 188 -35.39 5.87 -18.25
C LYS A 188 -35.56 6.15 -19.75
N ILE A 189 -36.00 7.35 -20.12
CA ILE A 189 -36.15 7.75 -21.54
C ILE A 189 -34.78 7.81 -22.21
N GLN A 190 -33.80 8.48 -21.59
CA GLN A 190 -32.44 8.56 -22.12
C GLN A 190 -31.79 7.17 -22.21
N TRP A 191 -32.07 6.28 -21.26
CA TRP A 191 -31.57 4.91 -21.27
C TRP A 191 -32.14 4.08 -22.43
N ALA A 192 -33.41 4.26 -22.77
CA ALA A 192 -33.98 3.58 -23.93
C ALA A 192 -33.26 3.97 -25.23
N GLN A 193 -32.76 5.20 -25.33
CA GLN A 193 -32.02 5.69 -26.50
C GLN A 193 -30.55 5.28 -26.49
N TRP A 194 -29.87 5.42 -25.34
CA TRP A 194 -28.41 5.34 -25.24
C TRP A 194 -27.89 4.12 -24.46
N GLY A 195 -28.76 3.37 -23.79
CA GLY A 195 -28.41 2.23 -22.94
C GLY A 195 -27.97 0.98 -23.70
N GLY A 196 -28.06 0.98 -25.04
CA GLY A 196 -27.48 -0.05 -25.90
C GLY A 196 -28.02 -1.47 -25.66
N GLY A 197 -29.28 -1.59 -25.23
CA GLY A 197 -29.94 -2.86 -24.94
C GLY A 197 -29.59 -3.49 -23.58
N VAL A 198 -28.84 -2.79 -22.73
CA VAL A 198 -28.53 -3.24 -21.37
C VAL A 198 -29.75 -3.06 -20.46
N ASN A 199 -30.06 -4.08 -19.67
CA ASN A 199 -31.18 -4.04 -18.72
C ASN A 199 -30.92 -3.00 -17.62
N LEU A 200 -31.86 -2.06 -17.45
CA LEU A 200 -31.84 -1.04 -16.41
C LEU A 200 -32.71 -1.50 -15.22
N ILE A 201 -32.06 -1.76 -14.10
CA ILE A 201 -32.71 -2.11 -12.83
C ILE A 201 -32.80 -0.83 -12.02
N ALA A 202 -34.03 -0.34 -11.84
CA ALA A 202 -34.31 0.80 -10.98
C ALA A 202 -34.57 0.32 -9.55
N LEU A 203 -33.67 0.63 -8.63
CA LEU A 203 -33.84 0.35 -7.21
C LEU A 203 -34.47 1.56 -6.54
N SER A 204 -35.58 1.37 -5.84
CA SER A 204 -36.16 2.42 -4.99
C SER A 204 -35.28 2.60 -3.75
N SER A 205 -34.87 3.83 -3.44
CA SER A 205 -34.10 4.12 -2.23
C SER A 205 -34.94 4.90 -1.21
N PRO A 206 -35.52 4.24 -0.19
CA PRO A 206 -36.39 4.90 0.81
C PRO A 206 -35.67 6.01 1.59
N TYR A 207 -34.34 5.91 1.70
CA TYR A 207 -33.51 6.82 2.52
C TYR A 207 -32.54 7.68 1.69
N ARG A 208 -32.73 7.75 0.36
CA ARG A 208 -31.82 8.47 -0.58
C ARG A 208 -30.35 8.04 -0.47
N SER A 209 -30.08 6.85 0.06
CA SER A 209 -28.74 6.30 0.22
C SER A 209 -28.35 5.53 -1.04
N VAL A 210 -27.68 6.22 -1.97
CA VAL A 210 -27.20 5.63 -3.24
C VAL A 210 -26.16 4.55 -2.97
N LEU A 211 -25.25 4.78 -2.02
CA LEU A 211 -24.22 3.80 -1.69
C LEU A 211 -24.82 2.55 -1.04
N GLY A 212 -25.71 2.73 -0.05
CA GLY A 212 -26.33 1.61 0.67
C GLY A 212 -27.12 0.69 -0.26
N SER A 213 -28.04 1.25 -1.04
CA SER A 213 -28.89 0.44 -1.94
C SER A 213 -28.09 -0.33 -3.00
N LEU A 214 -26.95 0.21 -3.46
CA LEU A 214 -26.06 -0.50 -4.37
C LEU A 214 -25.35 -1.67 -3.66
N LEU A 215 -24.87 -1.46 -2.43
CA LEU A 215 -24.23 -2.51 -1.64
C LEU A 215 -25.21 -3.64 -1.33
N ASP A 216 -26.43 -3.31 -0.92
CA ASP A 216 -27.50 -4.27 -0.63
C ASP A 216 -27.82 -5.12 -1.87
N TYR A 217 -27.89 -4.48 -3.05
CA TYR A 217 -28.12 -5.19 -4.30
C TYR A 217 -26.96 -6.12 -4.69
N VAL A 218 -25.72 -5.65 -4.52
CA VAL A 218 -24.53 -6.51 -4.76
C VAL A 218 -24.54 -7.70 -3.82
N GLU A 219 -24.92 -7.51 -2.56
CA GLU A 219 -25.03 -8.56 -1.56
C GLU A 219 -26.13 -9.57 -1.90
N GLU A 220 -27.31 -9.11 -2.30
CA GLU A 220 -28.40 -9.98 -2.77
C GLU A 220 -27.95 -10.86 -3.96
N VAL A 221 -27.17 -10.30 -4.89
CA VAL A 221 -26.62 -11.06 -6.02
C VAL A 221 -25.60 -12.10 -5.57
N LEU A 222 -24.73 -11.76 -4.61
CA LEU A 222 -23.72 -12.66 -4.05
C LEU A 222 -24.31 -13.79 -3.21
N GLU A 223 -25.45 -13.55 -2.54
CA GLU A 223 -26.20 -14.54 -1.77
C GLU A 223 -26.97 -15.52 -2.66
N LYS A 224 -27.56 -15.02 -3.76
CA LYS A 224 -28.31 -15.85 -4.73
C LYS A 224 -27.43 -16.88 -5.43
N ASP A 225 -26.17 -16.55 -5.72
CA ASP A 225 -25.24 -17.45 -6.38
C ASP A 225 -23.83 -17.39 -5.78
N GLN A 226 -23.48 -18.45 -5.06
CA GLN A 226 -22.18 -18.60 -4.40
C GLN A 226 -21.03 -18.83 -5.40
N ASN A 227 -21.32 -19.19 -6.65
CA ASN A 227 -20.33 -19.52 -7.67
C ASN A 227 -20.23 -18.46 -8.78
N THR A 228 -20.70 -17.24 -8.52
CA THR A 228 -20.63 -16.11 -9.46
C THR A 228 -19.68 -15.01 -8.95
N TRP A 229 -18.94 -14.40 -9.87
CA TRP A 229 -18.21 -13.15 -9.67
C TRP A 229 -19.13 -11.96 -9.96
N VAL A 230 -18.97 -10.90 -9.19
CA VAL A 230 -19.64 -9.62 -9.45
C VAL A 230 -18.58 -8.61 -9.85
N THR A 231 -18.65 -8.10 -11.08
CA THR A 231 -17.78 -7.03 -11.55
C THR A 231 -18.53 -5.71 -11.52
N VAL A 232 -18.11 -4.78 -10.66
CA VAL A 232 -18.70 -3.44 -10.61
C VAL A 232 -17.86 -2.50 -11.47
N VAL A 233 -18.44 -2.01 -12.56
CA VAL A 233 -17.79 -1.10 -13.51
C VAL A 233 -18.16 0.33 -13.16
N ILE A 234 -17.23 1.08 -12.58
CA ILE A 234 -17.46 2.44 -12.08
C ILE A 234 -17.05 3.44 -13.18
N PRO A 235 -18.01 4.21 -13.74
CA PRO A 235 -17.68 5.34 -14.61
C PRO A 235 -17.07 6.46 -13.79
N GLU A 236 -15.80 6.77 -14.03
CA GLU A 236 -15.05 7.75 -13.24
C GLU A 236 -14.70 8.98 -14.07
N ILE A 237 -15.19 10.15 -13.67
CA ILE A 237 -14.89 11.40 -14.35
C ILE A 237 -13.60 11.97 -13.76
N LEU A 238 -12.54 11.98 -14.57
CA LEU A 238 -11.24 12.50 -14.17
C LEU A 238 -11.10 13.95 -14.64
N PRO A 239 -11.00 14.94 -13.74
CA PRO A 239 -10.84 16.33 -14.09
C PRO A 239 -9.46 16.62 -14.68
N ALA A 240 -9.35 17.70 -15.43
CA ALA A 240 -8.10 18.10 -16.08
C ALA A 240 -7.01 18.54 -15.07
N ARG A 241 -7.40 19.00 -13.87
CA ARG A 241 -6.47 19.47 -12.83
C ARG A 241 -6.61 18.65 -11.55
N TRP A 242 -5.47 18.28 -10.95
CA TRP A 242 -5.43 17.42 -9.75
C TRP A 242 -6.19 18.00 -8.53
N TRP A 243 -6.24 19.33 -8.38
CA TRP A 243 -6.94 19.96 -7.25
C TRP A 243 -8.47 19.89 -7.37
N GLN A 244 -9.01 19.72 -8.58
CA GLN A 244 -10.45 19.55 -8.80
C GLN A 244 -10.94 18.17 -8.33
N ASN A 245 -10.05 17.17 -8.19
CA ASN A 245 -10.40 15.85 -7.68
C ASN A 245 -10.88 15.86 -6.23
N ILE A 246 -10.40 16.82 -5.42
CA ILE A 246 -10.75 16.93 -4.00
C ILE A 246 -12.26 17.19 -3.84
N LEU A 247 -12.88 17.89 -4.80
CA LEU A 247 -14.27 18.32 -4.74
C LEU A 247 -15.27 17.32 -5.35
N HIS A 248 -14.85 16.51 -6.33
CA HIS A 248 -15.81 15.77 -7.18
C HIS A 248 -15.90 14.26 -6.93
N ASN A 249 -14.89 13.61 -6.34
CA ASN A 249 -14.78 12.14 -6.44
C ASN A 249 -14.93 11.36 -5.11
N GLN A 250 -15.40 12.01 -4.05
CA GLN A 250 -15.47 11.40 -2.71
C GLN A 250 -16.45 10.21 -2.62
N ARG A 251 -17.56 10.26 -3.37
CA ARG A 251 -18.57 9.19 -3.35
C ARG A 251 -18.09 7.90 -4.01
N ALA A 252 -17.42 8.01 -5.16
CA ALA A 252 -16.85 6.84 -5.84
C ALA A 252 -15.73 6.22 -5.00
N PHE A 253 -14.91 7.05 -4.34
CA PHE A 253 -13.89 6.56 -3.40
C PHE A 253 -14.51 5.75 -2.25
N MET A 254 -15.58 6.26 -1.61
CA MET A 254 -16.29 5.52 -0.56
C MET A 254 -16.88 4.20 -1.07
N LEU A 255 -17.49 4.20 -2.26
CA LEU A 255 -18.01 2.98 -2.88
C LEU A 255 -16.92 1.93 -3.09
N LYS A 256 -15.79 2.32 -3.66
CA LYS A 256 -14.64 1.43 -3.86
C LYS A 256 -14.16 0.88 -2.53
N ALA A 257 -13.97 1.75 -1.53
CA ALA A 257 -13.54 1.35 -0.19
C ALA A 257 -14.49 0.31 0.43
N SER A 258 -15.81 0.48 0.31
CA SER A 258 -16.79 -0.48 0.84
C SER A 258 -16.80 -1.82 0.08
N LEU A 259 -16.64 -1.80 -1.24
CA LEU A 259 -16.68 -3.01 -2.06
C LEU A 259 -15.39 -3.82 -2.03
N LEU A 260 -14.23 -3.18 -1.78
CA LEU A 260 -12.92 -3.85 -1.70
C LEU A 260 -12.85 -4.92 -0.61
N PHE A 261 -13.66 -4.81 0.44
CA PHE A 261 -13.70 -5.78 1.54
C PHE A 261 -14.69 -6.93 1.29
N LYS A 262 -15.49 -6.89 0.21
CA LYS A 262 -16.40 -7.99 -0.13
C LYS A 262 -15.69 -9.02 -1.01
N GLU A 263 -15.69 -10.27 -0.57
CA GLU A 263 -15.18 -11.38 -1.37
C GLU A 263 -16.00 -11.54 -2.65
N ARG A 264 -15.35 -11.97 -3.74
CA ARG A 264 -15.97 -12.21 -5.06
C ARG A 264 -16.45 -10.96 -5.81
N VAL A 265 -16.14 -9.77 -5.30
CA VAL A 265 -16.38 -8.50 -5.99
C VAL A 265 -15.10 -8.00 -6.66
N ILE A 266 -15.18 -7.67 -7.94
CA ILE A 266 -14.09 -7.08 -8.72
C ILE A 266 -14.51 -5.67 -9.11
N LEU A 267 -13.63 -4.69 -8.88
CA LEU A 267 -13.84 -3.30 -9.26
C LEU A 267 -13.11 -3.00 -10.55
N ILE A 268 -13.78 -2.32 -11.49
CA ILE A 268 -13.16 -1.80 -12.71
C ILE A 268 -13.51 -0.33 -12.85
N ASP A 269 -12.47 0.50 -12.93
CA ASP A 269 -12.64 1.93 -13.19
C ASP A 269 -12.56 2.21 -14.70
N VAL A 270 -13.58 2.88 -15.22
CA VAL A 270 -13.60 3.34 -16.62
C VAL A 270 -13.43 4.86 -16.63
N PRO A 271 -12.21 5.36 -16.88
CA PRO A 271 -11.95 6.79 -16.80
C PRO A 271 -12.53 7.55 -18.00
N TYR A 272 -13.16 8.67 -17.70
CA TYR A 272 -13.55 9.69 -18.66
C TYR A 272 -12.78 10.98 -18.35
N HIS A 273 -11.75 11.27 -19.16
CA HIS A 273 -10.92 12.44 -18.99
C HIS A 273 -11.63 13.70 -19.49
N LEU A 274 -11.80 14.67 -18.61
CA LEU A 274 -12.23 16.01 -18.99
C LEU A 274 -11.07 16.72 -19.69
N THR A 275 -11.37 17.39 -20.80
CA THR A 275 -10.37 18.14 -21.58
C THR A 275 -10.08 19.53 -21.00
N ARG A 276 -10.92 20.01 -20.06
CA ARG A 276 -10.80 21.32 -19.40
C ARG A 276 -11.24 21.22 -17.94
#